data_AF-A0A0S8J9U6-F1
#
_entry.id   AF-A0A0S8J9U6-F1
#
_cell.length_a   1.000
_cell.length_b   1.000
_cell.length_c   1.000
_cell.angle_alpha   90.00
_cell.angle_beta   90.00
_cell.angle_gamma   90.00
#
_symmetry.space_group_name_H-M   'P 1'
#
loop_
_entity.id
_entity.type
_entity.pdbx_description
1 polymer ?
#
loop_
_entity_poly.entity_id
_entity_poly.type
_entity_poly.pdbx_seq_one_letter_code
_entity_poly.pdbx_strand_id
1 'polypeptide(L)'
;HDGIAVLDIISPCVTFNNQDDSHHSYAWGKLHEAALHELSYVPPAEDILVDYKEGETVEVTMHDGSQLVLRKLGIDYDPTDRAGILYMLEEANRRHELVTGLIYINTEKPSLIDLYDLPDEPLNRLKEERLRPDRESLKTINGMMF
;
A
#
# COMPACT_ATOMS: atom_id res chain seq x y z
N HIS A 1 7.68 0.93 11.65
CA HIS A 1 6.51 0.49 12.42
C HIS A 1 6.64 -1.02 12.56
N ASP A 2 6.44 -1.54 13.78
CA ASP A 2 6.56 -2.97 14.06
C ASP A 2 5.17 -3.61 13.97
N GLY A 3 4.78 -3.94 12.73
CA GLY A 3 3.41 -4.28 12.39
C GLY A 3 3.10 -4.03 10.92
N ILE A 4 1.82 -4.08 10.55
CA ILE A 4 1.38 -3.93 9.16
C ILE A 4 1.41 -2.46 8.76
N ALA A 5 2.32 -2.11 7.85
CA ALA A 5 2.33 -0.81 7.17
C ALA A 5 1.62 -0.93 5.82
N VAL A 6 0.74 0.03 5.51
CA VAL A 6 0.14 0.22 4.18
C VAL A 6 0.66 1.55 3.64
N LEU A 7 1.24 1.51 2.43
CA LEU A 7 1.66 2.70 1.71
C LEU A 7 0.83 2.77 0.43
N ASP A 8 -0.08 3.73 0.36
CA ASP A 8 -0.79 4.05 -0.87
C ASP A 8 0.07 5.01 -1.68
N ILE A 9 0.44 4.61 -2.90
CA ILE A 9 1.34 5.36 -3.78
C ILE A 9 0.60 5.54 -5.10
N ILE A 10 0.04 6.72 -5.28
CA ILE A 10 -0.67 7.12 -6.51
C ILE A 10 0.38 7.28 -7.62
N SER A 11 0.49 6.25 -8.46
CA SER A 11 1.39 6.20 -9.62
C SER A 11 0.58 6.38 -10.90
N PRO A 12 0.56 7.56 -11.53
CA PRO A 12 -0.19 7.78 -12.78
C PRO A 12 0.42 6.96 -13.92
N CYS A 13 -0.30 5.92 -14.36
CA CYS A 13 0.18 5.02 -15.41
C CYS A 13 -0.22 5.52 -16.81
N VAL A 14 0.63 6.36 -17.39
CA VAL A 14 0.45 6.94 -18.74
C VAL A 14 0.32 5.92 -19.87
N THR A 15 0.75 4.66 -19.66
CA THR A 15 0.76 3.60 -20.68
C THR A 15 -0.47 2.69 -20.63
N PHE A 16 -1.09 2.51 -19.45
CA PHE A 16 -2.12 1.48 -19.25
C PHE A 16 -3.37 1.91 -18.48
N ASN A 17 -3.42 3.13 -17.92
CA ASN A 17 -4.59 3.63 -17.18
C ASN A 17 -5.27 4.83 -17.83
N ASN A 18 -5.22 4.93 -19.16
CA ASN A 18 -6.21 5.69 -19.94
C ASN A 18 -7.48 4.83 -20.12
N GLN A 19 -8.56 5.19 -19.41
CA GLN A 19 -9.94 4.84 -19.79
C GLN A 19 -10.31 5.66 -21.08
N ASP A 20 -11.42 5.42 -21.80
CA ASP A 20 -12.78 5.81 -21.39
C ASP A 20 -13.96 4.86 -21.75
N ASP A 21 -14.28 4.40 -22.97
CA ASP A 21 -13.68 4.48 -24.31
C ASP A 21 -12.20 4.11 -24.38
N SER A 22 -11.92 2.95 -23.78
CA SER A 22 -10.65 2.23 -23.76
C SER A 22 -10.77 0.95 -24.65
N HIS A 23 -9.68 0.19 -24.90
CA HIS A 23 -9.58 -0.87 -25.93
C HIS A 23 -9.70 -2.39 -25.56
N HIS A 24 -10.57 -2.91 -24.69
CA HIS A 24 -11.55 -2.20 -23.91
C HIS A 24 -10.95 -1.36 -22.78
N SER A 25 -9.66 -1.35 -22.40
CA SER A 25 -8.65 -2.42 -22.21
C SER A 25 -7.72 -2.89 -23.35
N TYR A 26 -7.44 -4.19 -23.35
CA TYR A 26 -6.65 -5.01 -24.28
C TYR A 26 -7.58 -5.96 -25.08
N ALA A 27 -8.84 -6.10 -24.66
CA ALA A 27 -9.78 -7.10 -25.17
C ALA A 27 -10.62 -6.67 -26.39
N TRP A 28 -10.59 -5.39 -26.81
CA TRP A 28 -11.14 -4.94 -28.11
C TRP A 28 -10.18 -5.30 -29.24
N GLY A 29 -8.87 -5.16 -29.00
CA GLY A 29 -7.83 -5.58 -29.95
C GLY A 29 -7.85 -7.09 -30.25
N LYS A 30 -8.43 -7.88 -29.34
CA LYS A 30 -8.68 -9.31 -29.51
C LYS A 30 -9.90 -9.64 -30.41
N LEU A 31 -10.76 -8.66 -30.70
CA LEU A 31 -12.07 -8.86 -31.34
C LEU A 31 -12.17 -8.34 -32.79
N HIS A 32 -11.16 -7.59 -33.29
CA HIS A 32 -11.23 -6.87 -34.57
C HIS A 32 -9.99 -7.00 -35.49
N GLU A 33 -9.29 -8.15 -35.45
CA GLU A 33 -8.32 -8.62 -36.47
C GLU A 33 -7.34 -7.59 -37.10
N ALA A 34 -6.30 -7.17 -36.35
CA ALA A 34 -5.09 -6.57 -36.94
C ALA A 34 -3.81 -7.01 -36.19
N ALA A 35 -2.64 -6.89 -36.84
CA ALA A 35 -1.44 -7.64 -36.49
C ALA A 35 -0.80 -7.30 -35.12
N LEU A 36 -0.23 -8.32 -34.50
CA LEU A 36 0.24 -8.43 -33.11
C LEU A 36 1.45 -7.55 -32.69
N HIS A 37 1.82 -6.52 -33.47
CA HIS A 37 3.01 -5.69 -33.22
C HIS A 37 2.74 -4.20 -33.49
N GLU A 38 2.09 -3.52 -32.55
CA GLU A 38 2.13 -2.07 -32.48
C GLU A 38 3.27 -1.63 -31.54
N LEU A 39 4.23 -0.88 -32.08
CA LEU A 39 5.32 -0.30 -31.29
C LEU A 39 4.79 0.92 -30.54
N SER A 40 4.13 0.71 -29.40
CA SER A 40 3.74 1.79 -28.47
C SER A 40 4.98 2.46 -27.87
N TYR A 41 5.50 3.45 -28.58
CA TYR A 41 6.57 4.31 -28.11
C TYR A 41 5.98 5.40 -27.22
N VAL A 42 6.11 5.22 -25.90
CA VAL A 42 5.85 6.27 -24.92
C VAL A 42 7.12 7.13 -24.83
N PRO A 43 7.10 8.39 -25.29
CA PRO A 43 8.26 9.27 -25.11
C PRO A 43 8.47 9.54 -23.61
N PRO A 44 9.72 9.66 -23.15
CA PRO A 44 9.97 10.10 -21.78
C PRO A 44 9.45 11.54 -21.61
N ALA A 45 8.61 11.73 -20.61
CA ALA A 45 8.22 13.05 -20.13
C ALA A 45 9.17 13.50 -19.01
N GLU A 46 9.23 14.80 -18.72
CA GLU A 46 10.01 15.30 -17.58
C GLU A 46 9.30 14.99 -16.25
N ASP A 47 10.07 14.68 -15.20
CA ASP A 47 9.51 14.40 -13.87
C ASP A 47 8.91 15.68 -13.26
N ILE A 48 7.63 15.61 -12.90
CA ILE A 48 6.95 16.71 -12.19
C ILE A 48 7.33 16.60 -10.71
N LEU A 49 8.32 17.38 -10.29
CA LEU A 49 8.78 17.44 -8.90
C LEU A 49 8.13 18.63 -8.18
N VAL A 50 7.49 18.36 -7.04
CA VAL A 50 6.91 19.37 -6.16
C VAL A 50 7.43 19.19 -4.73
N ASP A 51 7.86 20.28 -4.11
CA ASP A 51 8.21 20.35 -2.69
C ASP A 51 7.41 21.47 -2.03
N TYR A 52 6.80 21.16 -0.89
CA TYR A 52 5.82 21.97 -0.19
C TYR A 52 5.76 21.57 1.29
N LYS A 53 5.35 22.52 2.13
CA LYS A 53 5.47 22.41 3.59
C LYS A 53 4.38 21.53 4.20
N GLU A 54 4.62 21.11 5.43
CA GLU A 54 3.61 20.43 6.24
C GLU A 54 2.43 21.38 6.48
N GLY A 55 1.21 20.87 6.27
CA GLY A 55 -0.03 21.67 6.29
C GLY A 55 -0.30 22.49 5.01
N GLU A 56 0.59 22.45 4.01
CA GLU A 56 0.41 23.18 2.74
C GLU A 56 -0.39 22.36 1.73
N THR A 57 -1.22 23.06 0.93
CA THR A 57 -1.92 22.51 -0.23
C THR A 57 -1.29 23.11 -1.49
N VAL A 58 -0.95 22.26 -2.47
CA VAL A 58 -0.39 22.67 -3.77
C VAL A 58 -1.21 22.09 -4.91
N GLU A 59 -1.43 22.89 -5.95
CA GLU A 59 -2.06 22.48 -7.20
C GLU A 59 -0.96 22.08 -8.20
N VAL A 60 -1.07 20.88 -8.76
CA VAL A 60 -0.09 20.30 -9.68
C VAL A 60 -0.77 20.10 -11.04
N THR A 61 -0.25 20.79 -12.06
CA THR A 61 -0.68 20.60 -13.45
C THR A 61 0.10 19.44 -14.07
N MET A 62 -0.62 18.44 -14.57
CA MET A 62 -0.07 17.26 -15.22
C MET A 62 0.26 17.54 -16.70
N HIS A 63 1.01 16.64 -17.35
CA HIS A 63 1.44 16.79 -18.76
C HIS A 63 0.29 16.84 -19.77
N ASP A 64 -0.90 16.35 -19.43
CA ASP A 64 -2.12 16.42 -20.22
C ASP A 64 -2.96 17.68 -19.95
N GLY A 65 -2.52 18.54 -19.04
CA GLY A 65 -3.24 19.73 -18.58
C GLY A 65 -4.29 19.46 -17.49
N SER A 66 -4.45 18.21 -17.03
CA SER A 66 -5.28 17.91 -15.85
C SER A 66 -4.65 18.50 -14.59
N GLN A 67 -5.47 18.75 -13.57
CA GLN A 67 -5.05 19.36 -12.31
C GLN A 67 -5.28 18.42 -11.14
N LEU A 68 -4.29 18.36 -10.24
CA LEU A 68 -4.28 17.49 -9.09
C LEU A 68 -3.90 18.30 -7.85
N VAL A 69 -4.77 18.32 -6.84
CA VAL A 69 -4.57 19.10 -5.62
C VAL A 69 -4.00 18.20 -4.54
N LEU A 70 -2.75 18.43 -4.12
CA LEU A 70 -2.09 17.70 -3.04
C LEU A 70 -2.16 18.49 -1.74
N ARG A 71 -2.60 17.86 -0.64
CA ARG A 71 -2.56 18.44 0.72
C ARG A 71 -1.67 17.60 1.63
N LYS A 72 -0.56 18.17 2.09
CA LYS A 72 0.35 17.52 3.03
C LYS A 72 -0.13 17.74 4.45
N LEU A 73 -0.23 16.67 5.24
CA LEU A 73 -0.68 16.75 6.63
C LEU A 73 0.22 17.68 7.46
N GLY A 74 -0.39 18.42 8.38
CA GLY A 74 0.27 19.37 9.27
C GLY A 74 0.82 18.73 10.54
N ILE A 75 1.65 19.48 11.27
CA ILE A 75 2.22 19.08 12.57
C ILE A 75 1.14 18.98 13.66
N ASP A 76 0.03 19.69 13.48
CA ASP A 76 -1.15 19.72 14.36
C ASP A 76 -2.09 18.52 14.18
N TYR A 77 -1.82 17.63 13.21
CA TYR A 77 -2.58 16.43 12.96
C TYR A 77 -2.19 15.29 13.91
N ASP A 78 -3.17 14.71 14.60
CA ASP A 78 -2.99 13.49 15.42
C ASP A 78 -3.29 12.22 14.58
N PRO A 79 -2.28 11.43 14.19
CA PRO A 79 -2.48 10.19 13.44
C PRO A 79 -3.03 9.03 14.30
N THR A 80 -3.36 9.26 15.57
CA THR A 80 -3.98 8.25 16.46
C THR A 80 -5.48 8.48 16.65
N ASP A 81 -5.99 9.72 16.47
CA ASP A 81 -7.43 10.03 16.59
C ASP A 81 -8.22 9.56 15.36
N ARG A 82 -8.79 8.36 15.46
CA ARG A 82 -9.67 7.78 14.43
C ARG A 82 -10.85 8.66 14.03
N ALA A 83 -11.38 9.50 14.91
CA ALA A 83 -12.50 10.38 14.57
C ALA A 83 -12.01 11.57 13.72
N GLY A 84 -10.95 12.25 14.17
CA GLY A 84 -10.28 13.31 13.43
C GLY A 84 -9.78 12.86 12.05
N ILE A 85 -9.22 11.64 11.95
CA ILE A 85 -8.76 11.05 10.68
C ILE A 85 -9.92 10.90 9.68
N LEU A 86 -11.04 10.31 10.10
CA LEU A 86 -12.21 10.12 9.23
C LEU A 86 -12.81 11.46 8.79
N TYR A 87 -12.89 12.44 9.69
CA TYR A 87 -13.33 13.80 9.36
C TYR A 87 -12.37 14.49 8.37
N MET A 88 -11.06 14.38 8.59
CA MET A 88 -10.01 14.94 7.74
C MET A 88 -10.06 14.38 6.31
N LEU A 89 -10.30 13.07 6.17
CA LEU A 89 -10.44 12.39 4.88
C LEU A 89 -11.71 12.80 4.14
N GLU A 90 -12.84 12.89 4.84
CA GLU A 90 -14.11 13.36 4.23
C GLU A 90 -14.03 14.83 3.80
N GLU A 91 -13.39 15.69 4.60
CA GLU A 91 -13.12 17.09 4.22
C GLU A 91 -12.18 17.19 3.02
N ALA A 92 -11.19 16.32 2.89
CA ALA A 92 -10.30 16.29 1.73
C ALA A 92 -11.06 15.85 0.47
N ASN A 93 -11.83 14.76 0.57
CA ASN A 93 -12.67 14.23 -0.50
C ASN A 93 -13.67 15.28 -1.01
N ARG A 94 -14.35 16.00 -0.10
CA ARG A 94 -15.27 17.11 -0.39
C ARG A 94 -14.60 18.29 -1.12
N ARG A 95 -13.28 18.43 -1.01
CA ARG A 95 -12.48 19.49 -1.67
C ARG A 95 -11.70 18.98 -2.89
N HIS A 96 -11.81 17.70 -3.22
CA HIS A 96 -11.00 17.02 -4.24
C HIS A 96 -9.49 17.10 -3.98
N GLU A 97 -9.09 17.13 -2.69
CA GLU A 97 -7.71 17.16 -2.22
C GLU A 97 -7.19 15.73 -1.97
N LEU A 98 -6.05 15.37 -2.56
CA LEU A 98 -5.33 14.14 -2.27
C LEU A 98 -4.37 14.37 -1.09
N VAL A 99 -4.62 13.65 0.00
CA VAL A 99 -3.88 13.80 1.26
C VAL A 99 -2.56 13.05 1.19
N THR A 100 -1.45 13.70 1.57
CA THR A 100 -0.12 13.09 1.66
C THR A 100 0.44 13.16 3.08
N GLY A 101 1.22 12.14 3.45
CA GLY A 101 1.82 12.00 4.79
C GLY A 101 1.31 10.80 5.58
N LEU A 102 1.55 10.79 6.89
CA LEU A 102 1.14 9.71 7.79
C LEU A 102 -0.34 9.86 8.18
N ILE A 103 -1.23 9.11 7.53
CA ILE A 103 -2.67 9.19 7.81
C ILE A 103 -3.05 8.56 9.17
N TYR A 104 -2.49 7.40 9.50
CA TYR A 104 -2.83 6.68 10.75
C TYR A 104 -1.65 5.90 11.29
N ILE A 105 -1.52 5.85 12.62
CA ILE A 105 -0.62 4.96 13.34
C ILE A 105 -1.29 4.45 14.61
N ASN A 106 -0.99 3.22 14.99
CA ASN A 106 -1.26 2.71 16.33
C ASN A 106 -0.05 1.89 16.78
N THR A 107 0.56 2.31 17.88
CA THR A 107 1.76 1.71 18.49
C THR A 107 1.46 0.87 19.72
N GLU A 108 0.18 0.76 20.12
CA GLU A 108 -0.25 -0.02 21.30
C GLU A 108 -0.60 -1.46 20.95
N LYS A 109 -0.85 -1.76 19.67
CA LYS A 109 -1.17 -3.11 19.22
C LYS A 109 0.11 -3.94 19.07
N PRO A 110 0.17 -5.15 19.66
CA PRO A 110 1.25 -6.09 19.42
C PRO A 110 1.27 -6.51 17.93
N SER A 111 2.45 -6.85 17.43
CA SER A 111 2.63 -7.40 16.10
C SER A 111 2.07 -8.83 16.02
N LEU A 112 1.99 -9.38 14.81
CA LEU A 112 1.63 -10.79 14.62
C LEU A 112 2.70 -11.73 15.21
N ILE A 113 3.96 -11.28 15.30
CA ILE A 113 5.09 -12.04 15.85
C ILE A 113 4.92 -12.18 17.36
N ASP A 114 4.63 -11.06 18.05
CA ASP A 114 4.37 -11.02 19.49
C ASP A 114 3.14 -11.87 19.89
N LEU A 115 2.06 -11.79 19.10
CA LEU A 115 0.80 -12.50 19.39
C LEU A 115 0.93 -14.03 19.30
N TYR A 116 1.90 -14.54 18.55
CA TYR A 116 2.15 -15.97 18.39
C TYR A 116 3.40 -16.46 19.13
N ASP A 117 4.07 -15.60 19.91
CA ASP A 117 5.33 -15.91 20.62
C ASP A 117 6.37 -16.55 19.67
N LEU A 118 6.49 -15.99 18.45
CA LEU A 118 7.39 -16.53 17.44
C LEU A 118 8.84 -16.21 17.78
N PRO A 119 9.78 -17.16 17.60
CA PRO A 119 11.19 -16.90 17.84
C PRO A 119 11.77 -15.93 16.79
N ASP A 120 12.78 -15.16 17.20
CA ASP A 120 13.57 -14.28 16.31
C ASP A 120 14.18 -15.01 15.10
N GLU A 121 14.43 -16.32 15.23
CA GLU A 121 14.93 -17.15 14.15
C GLU A 121 13.81 -17.53 13.18
N PRO A 122 13.93 -17.21 11.86
CA PRO A 122 12.91 -17.55 10.89
C PRO A 122 12.57 -19.04 10.89
N LEU A 123 11.27 -19.36 10.88
CA LEU A 123 10.79 -20.74 11.03
C LEU A 123 11.36 -21.72 9.99
N ASN A 124 11.75 -21.24 8.80
CA ASN A 124 12.39 -22.02 7.74
C ASN A 124 13.91 -22.25 7.92
N ARG A 125 14.51 -21.76 9.02
CA ARG A 125 15.90 -22.00 9.41
C ARG A 125 16.03 -22.91 10.64
N LEU A 126 14.96 -23.05 11.41
CA LEU A 126 14.86 -23.98 12.54
C LEU A 126 15.19 -25.42 12.09
N LYS A 127 16.04 -26.09 12.86
CA LYS A 127 16.44 -27.49 12.61
C LYS A 127 15.42 -28.49 13.21
N GLU A 128 15.46 -29.74 12.75
CA GLU A 128 14.58 -30.81 13.24
C GLU A 128 14.63 -30.94 14.77
N GLU A 129 15.81 -30.81 15.39
CA GLU A 129 15.98 -31.00 16.84
C GLU A 129 15.27 -29.93 17.69
N ARG A 130 14.85 -28.81 17.08
CA ARG A 130 14.02 -27.76 17.73
C ARG A 130 12.55 -27.83 17.35
N LEU A 131 12.23 -28.36 16.18
CA LEU A 131 10.85 -28.50 15.68
C LEU A 131 10.16 -29.76 16.21
N ARG A 132 10.93 -30.77 16.61
CA ARG A 132 10.45 -32.08 17.02
C ARG A 132 10.64 -32.30 18.52
N PRO A 133 9.57 -32.55 19.29
CA PRO A 133 9.70 -32.97 20.69
C PRO A 133 10.49 -34.28 20.81
N ASP A 134 11.23 -34.44 21.91
CA ASP A 134 12.03 -35.64 22.13
C ASP A 134 11.15 -36.90 22.31
N ARG A 135 11.78 -38.09 22.23
CA ARG A 135 11.06 -39.37 22.27
C ARG A 135 10.35 -39.65 23.59
N GLU A 136 10.86 -39.18 24.72
CA GLU A 136 10.25 -39.40 26.03
C GLU A 136 9.10 -38.41 26.27
N SER A 137 9.25 -37.16 25.82
CA SER A 137 8.15 -36.19 25.75
C SER A 137 6.99 -36.71 24.89
N LEU A 138 7.27 -37.26 23.70
CA LEU A 138 6.24 -37.84 22.83
C LEU A 138 5.54 -39.06 23.45
N LYS A 139 6.28 -39.96 24.14
CA LYS A 139 5.67 -41.07 24.90
C LYS A 139 4.73 -40.56 25.98
N THR A 140 5.17 -39.53 26.72
CA THR A 140 4.41 -38.92 27.81
C THR A 140 3.09 -38.35 27.31
N ILE A 141 3.13 -37.55 26.23
CA ILE A 141 1.94 -36.95 25.61
C ILE A 141 0.98 -38.04 25.11
N ASN A 142 1.48 -39.06 24.40
CA ASN A 142 0.64 -40.15 23.90
C ASN A 142 -0.01 -40.97 25.03
N GLY A 143 0.67 -41.09 26.19
CA GLY A 143 0.14 -41.73 27.39
C GLY A 143 -0.89 -40.90 28.16
N MET A 144 -1.01 -39.59 27.89
CA MET A 144 -2.03 -38.69 28.45
C MET A 144 -3.31 -38.64 27.61
N MET A 145 -3.33 -39.29 26.44
CA MET A 145 -4.45 -39.29 25.50
C MET A 145 -5.45 -40.44 25.72
N PHE A 146 -5.22 -41.26 26.76
CA PHE A 146 -5.99 -42.42 27.20
C PHE A 146 -6.12 -42.44 28.73
#